data_AF-A0A9Q1AZ98-F1
#
_entry.id   AF-A0A9Q1AZ98-F1
#
_cell.length_a   1.000
_cell.length_b   1.000
_cell.length_c   1.000
_cell.angle_alpha   90.00
_cell.angle_beta   90.00
_cell.angle_gamma   90.00
#
_symmetry.space_group_name_H-M   'P 1'
#
loop_
_entity.id
_entity.type
_entity.pdbx_description
1 polymer ?
#
loop_
_entity_poly.entity_id
_entity_poly.type
_entity_poly.pdbx_seq_one_letter_code
_entity_poly.pdbx_strand_id
1 'polypeptide(L)'
;MMEKPESNETPSFLDSIFWMAVPKSRRTIEVNRCRRRNPSKLEKLKGNIDVCPQCGNLKQKHVLCGYCYEKVKQETAIIRKQMWIMERGPHRSPTVESVVLYKGEKPRPEDEGKRIVEINRKRPSWFTLD
;
A
#
# COMPACT_ATOMS: atom_id res chain seq x y z
N MET A 1 -54.92 3.70 -33.54
CA MET A 1 -54.61 2.98 -32.29
C MET A 1 -54.76 1.51 -32.61
N MET A 2 -53.65 0.80 -32.76
CA MET A 2 -53.65 -0.62 -33.09
C MET A 2 -53.20 -1.31 -31.80
N GLU A 3 -54.16 -1.87 -31.07
CA GLU A 3 -53.89 -2.68 -29.89
C GLU A 3 -53.07 -3.89 -30.35
N LYS A 4 -51.86 -3.99 -29.82
CA LYS A 4 -50.95 -5.11 -30.06
C LYS A 4 -51.59 -6.34 -29.41
N PRO A 5 -51.83 -7.43 -30.14
CA PRO A 5 -52.24 -8.67 -29.50
C PRO A 5 -51.08 -9.10 -28.60
N GLU A 6 -51.34 -9.26 -27.31
CA GLU A 6 -50.43 -9.97 -26.41
C GLU A 6 -50.27 -11.37 -26.98
N SER A 7 -49.16 -11.59 -27.69
CA SER A 7 -48.75 -12.93 -28.04
C SER A 7 -48.49 -13.64 -26.71
N ASN A 8 -49.39 -14.55 -26.35
CA ASN A 8 -49.15 -15.57 -25.35
C ASN A 8 -48.07 -16.51 -25.91
N GLU A 9 -46.84 -16.00 -26.00
CA GLU A 9 -45.66 -16.81 -26.27
C GLU A 9 -45.47 -17.67 -25.02
N THR A 10 -45.94 -18.91 -25.12
CA THR A 10 -45.66 -19.93 -24.11
C THR A 10 -44.14 -19.95 -23.93
N PRO A 11 -43.63 -19.75 -22.71
CA PRO A 11 -42.19 -19.67 -22.49
C PRO A 11 -41.58 -20.95 -23.05
N SER A 12 -40.62 -20.79 -23.97
CA SER A 12 -39.92 -21.91 -24.58
C SER A 12 -39.36 -22.80 -23.48
N PHE A 13 -39.38 -24.11 -23.65
CA PHE A 13 -38.85 -25.05 -22.65
C PHE A 13 -37.41 -24.72 -22.25
N LEU A 14 -36.65 -24.12 -23.17
CA LEU A 14 -35.28 -23.65 -22.95
C LEU A 14 -35.21 -22.40 -22.04
N ASP A 15 -36.20 -21.51 -22.08
CA ASP A 15 -36.27 -20.31 -21.21
C ASP A 15 -36.52 -20.69 -19.75
N SER A 16 -37.24 -21.79 -19.50
CA SER A 16 -37.49 -22.32 -18.15
C SER A 16 -36.23 -22.88 -17.49
N ILE A 17 -35.34 -23.52 -18.27
CA ILE A 17 -34.11 -24.15 -17.75
C ILE A 17 -33.15 -23.12 -17.15
N PHE A 18 -33.04 -21.93 -17.76
CA PHE A 18 -32.19 -20.85 -17.23
C PHE A 18 -32.73 -20.24 -15.92
N TRP A 19 -34.05 -20.22 -15.73
CA TRP A 19 -34.69 -19.76 -14.49
C TRP A 19 -34.68 -20.80 -13.36
N MET A 20 -34.32 -22.06 -13.66
CA MET A 20 -34.25 -23.18 -12.72
C MET A 20 -32.84 -23.49 -12.21
N ALA A 21 -31.83 -22.65 -12.46
CA ALA A 21 -30.46 -22.83 -11.97
C ALA A 21 -30.31 -22.49 -10.46
N VAL A 22 -31.11 -23.14 -9.63
CA VAL A 22 -31.11 -23.03 -8.16
C VAL A 22 -30.58 -24.34 -7.57
N PRO A 23 -29.81 -24.31 -6.47
CA PRO A 23 -29.40 -25.53 -5.79
C PRO A 23 -30.61 -26.39 -5.43
N LYS A 24 -30.72 -27.57 -6.04
CA LYS A 24 -31.86 -28.47 -5.86
C LYS A 24 -32.04 -28.92 -4.41
N SER A 25 -30.96 -28.99 -3.63
CA SER A 25 -30.97 -29.39 -2.23
C SER A 25 -29.96 -28.60 -1.39
N ARG A 26 -30.29 -28.40 -0.11
CA ARG A 26 -29.36 -27.84 0.89
C ARG A 26 -28.19 -28.80 1.10
N ARG A 27 -26.97 -28.26 1.11
CA ARG A 27 -25.77 -29.04 1.49
C ARG A 27 -25.78 -29.33 2.98
N THR A 28 -25.45 -30.57 3.35
CA THR A 28 -25.30 -30.96 4.76
C THR A 28 -24.12 -30.26 5.41
N ILE A 29 -24.06 -30.30 6.74
CA ILE A 29 -22.99 -29.65 7.50
C ILE A 29 -21.64 -30.34 7.27
N GLU A 30 -21.63 -31.66 7.10
CA GLU A 30 -20.44 -32.48 6.84
C GLU A 30 -19.81 -32.09 5.50
N VAL A 31 -20.61 -32.03 4.44
CA VAL A 31 -20.17 -31.62 3.09
C VAL A 31 -19.59 -30.20 3.14
N ASN A 32 -20.26 -29.29 3.85
CA ASN A 32 -19.77 -27.92 4.00
C ASN A 32 -18.46 -27.84 4.81
N ARG A 33 -18.31 -28.65 5.85
CA ARG A 33 -17.08 -28.73 6.67
C ARG A 33 -15.92 -29.28 5.85
N CYS A 34 -16.08 -30.40 5.15
CA CYS A 34 -15.04 -30.97 4.29
C CYS A 34 -14.65 -29.98 3.18
N ARG A 35 -15.62 -29.30 2.58
CA ARG A 35 -15.35 -28.28 1.55
C ARG A 35 -14.61 -27.06 2.11
N ARG A 36 -14.85 -26.64 3.36
CA ARG A 36 -14.22 -25.46 3.99
C ARG A 36 -12.85 -25.77 4.62
N ARG A 37 -12.72 -26.94 5.26
CA ARG A 37 -11.53 -27.36 6.01
C ARG A 37 -10.55 -28.19 5.18
N ASN A 38 -10.74 -28.25 3.86
CA ASN A 38 -9.76 -28.85 2.97
C ASN A 38 -8.42 -28.09 3.13
N PRO A 39 -7.28 -28.78 3.36
CA PRO A 39 -5.97 -28.16 3.51
C PRO A 39 -5.59 -27.18 2.39
N SER A 40 -6.11 -27.37 1.17
CA SER A 40 -5.89 -26.45 0.05
C SER A 40 -6.50 -25.05 0.27
N LYS A 41 -7.48 -24.93 1.17
CA LYS A 41 -8.16 -23.68 1.52
C LYS A 41 -7.70 -23.10 2.86
N LEU A 42 -6.87 -23.83 3.59
CA LEU A 42 -6.30 -23.34 4.83
C LEU A 42 -5.07 -22.47 4.51
N GLU A 43 -4.86 -21.43 5.29
CA GLU A 43 -3.65 -20.60 5.17
C GLU A 43 -2.42 -21.46 5.52
N LYS A 44 -1.41 -21.40 4.66
CA LYS A 44 -0.17 -22.11 4.88
C LYS A 44 0.69 -21.35 5.90
N LEU A 45 1.38 -22.09 6.75
CA LEU A 45 2.36 -21.51 7.67
C LEU A 45 3.51 -20.87 6.86
N LYS A 46 3.90 -19.67 7.25
CA LYS A 46 4.97 -18.89 6.62
C LYS A 46 6.21 -18.89 7.49
N GLY A 47 7.27 -19.57 7.06
CA GLY A 47 8.55 -19.69 7.77
C GLY A 47 9.61 -18.67 7.35
N ASN A 48 9.20 -17.56 6.73
CA ASN A 48 10.09 -16.55 6.15
C ASN A 48 10.20 -15.27 7.00
N ILE A 49 9.91 -15.39 8.31
CA ILE A 49 9.91 -14.30 9.27
C ILE A 49 11.22 -14.35 10.06
N ASP A 50 11.99 -13.27 10.01
CA ASP A 50 13.26 -13.09 10.71
C ASP A 50 13.20 -11.83 11.60
N VAL A 51 14.20 -11.67 12.47
CA VAL A 51 14.35 -10.49 13.33
C VAL A 51 15.16 -9.41 12.60
N CYS A 52 14.72 -8.15 12.69
CA CYS A 52 15.46 -7.03 12.13
C CYS A 52 16.72 -6.72 12.98
N PRO A 53 17.92 -6.61 12.36
CA PRO A 53 19.16 -6.35 13.10
C PRO A 53 19.24 -4.96 13.72
N GLN A 54 18.48 -3.98 13.22
CA GLN A 54 18.55 -2.59 13.69
C GLN A 54 17.61 -2.30 14.87
N CYS A 55 16.42 -2.90 14.88
CA CYS A 55 15.38 -2.58 15.87
C CYS A 55 14.82 -3.78 16.62
N GLY A 56 15.18 -5.01 16.24
CA GLY A 56 14.66 -6.23 16.87
C GLY A 56 13.22 -6.59 16.50
N ASN A 57 12.51 -5.78 15.69
CA ASN A 57 11.17 -6.13 15.23
C ASN A 57 11.20 -7.26 14.19
N LEU A 58 10.13 -8.05 14.14
CA LEU A 58 9.95 -9.08 13.12
C LEU A 58 9.79 -8.44 11.73
N LYS A 59 10.50 -8.99 10.74
CA LYS A 59 10.41 -8.63 9.32
C LYS A 59 10.39 -9.89 8.47
N GLN A 60 9.90 -9.78 7.25
CA GLN A 60 10.09 -10.87 6.27
C GLN A 60 11.50 -10.79 5.68
N LYS A 61 12.05 -11.93 5.24
CA LYS A 61 13.41 -12.01 4.65
C LYS A 61 13.63 -11.01 3.51
N HIS A 62 12.74 -11.02 2.52
CA HIS A 62 12.84 -10.24 1.28
C HIS A 62 12.17 -8.86 1.35
N VAL A 63 11.64 -8.46 2.51
CA VAL A 63 10.95 -7.17 2.70
C VAL A 63 11.73 -6.31 3.70
N LEU A 64 11.73 -4.99 3.49
CA LEU A 64 12.28 -4.05 4.46
C LEU A 64 11.52 -4.11 5.79
N CYS A 65 12.17 -3.73 6.89
CA CYS A 65 11.49 -3.68 8.18
C CYS A 65 10.44 -2.55 8.18
N GLY A 66 9.19 -2.87 8.46
CA GLY A 66 8.10 -1.89 8.47
C GLY A 66 8.32 -0.76 9.47
N TYR A 67 8.88 -1.06 10.64
CA TYR A 67 9.15 -0.05 11.67
C TYR A 67 10.29 0.91 11.29
N CYS A 68 11.41 0.37 10.78
CA CYS A 68 12.50 1.22 10.28
C CYS A 68 12.04 2.08 9.11
N TYR A 69 11.27 1.49 8.18
CA TYR A 69 10.72 2.21 7.04
C TYR A 69 9.78 3.35 7.48
N GLU A 70 8.92 3.11 8.47
CA GLU A 70 8.01 4.14 8.98
C GLU A 70 8.77 5.34 9.58
N LYS A 71 9.90 5.10 10.28
CA LYS A 71 10.77 6.20 10.77
C LYS A 71 11.31 7.05 9.63
N VAL A 72 11.81 6.42 8.57
CA VAL A 72 12.34 7.12 7.38
C VAL A 72 11.23 7.88 6.67
N LYS A 73 10.05 7.28 6.56
CA LYS A 73 8.87 7.91 5.95
C LYS A 73 8.43 9.16 6.71
N GLN A 74 8.44 9.13 8.04
CA GLN A 74 8.11 10.29 8.86
C GLN A 74 9.12 11.42 8.68
N GLU A 75 10.42 11.11 8.66
CA GLU A 75 11.47 12.11 8.47
C GLU A 75 11.42 12.73 7.07
N THR A 76 11.27 11.91 6.03
CA THR A 76 11.10 12.38 4.65
C THR A 76 9.81 13.18 4.44
N ALA A 77 8.74 12.88 5.17
CA ALA A 77 7.53 13.69 5.14
C ALA A 77 7.76 15.09 5.71
N ILE A 78 8.59 15.23 6.75
CA ILE A 78 8.97 16.54 7.32
C ILE A 78 9.82 17.31 6.30
N ILE A 79 10.81 16.66 5.67
CA ILE A 79 11.64 17.26 4.61
C ILE A 79 10.74 17.80 3.48
N ARG A 80 9.81 16.98 2.98
CA ARG A 80 8.89 17.37 1.89
C ARG A 80 7.99 18.55 2.28
N LYS A 81 7.50 18.59 3.52
CA LYS A 81 6.71 19.74 4.02
C LYS A 81 7.54 21.02 4.02
N GLN A 82 8.81 20.94 4.43
CA GLN A 82 9.70 22.10 4.42
C GLN A 82 10.01 22.56 2.99
N MET A 83 10.23 21.62 2.06
CA MET A 83 10.39 21.93 0.64
C MET A 83 9.17 22.64 0.06
N TRP A 84 7.97 22.16 0.39
CA TRP A 84 6.72 22.77 -0.04
C TRP A 84 6.55 24.22 0.44
N ILE A 85 6.88 24.49 1.71
CA ILE A 85 6.83 25.84 2.28
C ILE A 85 7.79 26.80 1.55
N MET A 86 8.98 26.32 1.20
CA MET A 86 9.95 27.12 0.44
C MET A 86 9.51 27.42 -0.99
N GLU A 87 8.90 26.43 -1.67
CA GLU A 87 8.46 26.58 -3.06
C GLU A 87 7.24 27.52 -3.19
N ARG A 88 6.44 27.65 -2.12
CA ARG A 88 5.27 28.54 -2.06
C ARG A 88 4.25 28.28 -3.19
N GLY A 89 4.00 27.01 -3.51
CA GLY A 89 2.93 26.60 -4.44
C GLY A 89 3.33 25.49 -5.41
N PRO A 90 2.38 25.00 -6.23
CA PRO A 90 2.64 23.95 -7.21
C PRO A 90 3.48 24.46 -8.40
N HIS A 91 4.18 23.55 -9.09
CA HIS A 91 4.99 23.80 -10.30
C HIS A 91 6.19 24.76 -10.13
N ARG A 92 6.81 24.78 -8.94
CA ARG A 92 8.01 25.59 -8.65
C ARG A 92 9.21 24.72 -8.29
N SER A 93 9.43 23.67 -9.07
CA SER A 93 10.59 22.79 -8.89
C SER A 93 11.87 23.56 -9.27
N PRO A 94 12.87 23.62 -8.39
CA PRO A 94 14.15 24.23 -8.72
C PRO A 94 14.95 23.34 -9.69
N THR A 95 15.83 23.95 -10.46
CA THR A 95 16.78 23.24 -11.35
C THR A 95 18.03 22.76 -10.59
N VAL A 96 18.27 23.29 -9.39
CA VAL A 96 19.44 22.97 -8.55
C VAL A 96 19.17 21.78 -7.63
N GLU A 97 20.23 21.05 -7.29
CA GLU A 97 20.19 19.98 -6.29
C GLU A 97 19.82 20.50 -4.89
N SER A 98 19.28 19.62 -4.05
CA SER A 98 18.85 19.97 -2.69
C SER A 98 19.66 19.23 -1.63
N VAL A 99 20.15 19.96 -0.63
CA VAL A 99 20.88 19.43 0.53
C VAL A 99 20.07 19.67 1.79
N VAL A 100 19.98 18.66 2.66
CA VAL A 100 19.26 18.75 3.93
C VAL A 100 20.24 19.04 5.05
N LEU A 101 20.03 20.15 5.77
CA LEU A 101 20.81 20.52 6.95
C LEU A 101 19.96 20.44 8.21
N TYR A 102 20.53 19.86 9.26
CA TYR A 102 19.92 19.81 10.58
C TYR A 102 20.44 20.93 11.49
N LYS A 103 19.79 21.09 12.65
CA LYS A 103 20.13 22.14 13.61
C LYS A 103 21.60 22.04 14.06
N GLY A 104 22.37 23.09 13.77
CA GLY A 104 23.77 23.22 14.18
C GLY A 104 24.79 22.73 13.15
N GLU A 105 24.34 22.25 12.01
CA GLU A 105 25.21 21.88 10.88
C GLU A 105 25.47 23.10 9.99
N LYS A 106 26.70 23.22 9.49
CA LYS A 106 27.08 24.23 8.51
C LYS A 106 27.17 23.60 7.12
N PRO A 107 26.82 24.33 6.05
CA PRO A 107 27.01 23.85 4.69
C PRO A 107 28.49 23.56 4.42
N ARG A 108 28.77 22.48 3.68
CA ARG A 108 30.11 22.15 3.19
C ARG A 108 30.47 23.06 2.00
N PRO A 109 31.77 23.26 1.70
CA PRO A 109 32.18 23.99 0.49
C PRO A 109 31.66 23.33 -0.80
N GLU A 110 31.47 22.01 -0.80
CA GLU A 110 30.89 21.26 -1.93
C GLU A 110 29.40 21.51 -2.15
N ASP A 111 28.71 22.12 -1.17
CA ASP A 111 27.29 22.42 -1.23
C ASP A 111 27.01 23.87 -1.66
N GLU A 112 28.06 24.61 -2.03
CA GLU A 112 27.92 25.95 -2.61
C GLU A 112 27.12 25.89 -3.92
N GLY A 113 26.02 26.64 -3.97
CA GLY A 113 25.10 26.68 -5.12
C GLY A 113 23.97 25.65 -5.09
N LYS A 114 23.93 24.74 -4.11
CA LYS A 114 22.80 23.83 -3.90
C LYS A 114 21.70 24.48 -3.05
N ARG A 115 20.46 24.03 -3.22
CA ARG A 115 19.30 24.44 -2.40
C ARG A 115 19.39 23.84 -1.01
N ILE A 116 19.53 24.68 -0.01
CA ILE A 116 19.60 24.24 1.39
C ILE A 116 18.19 24.12 1.99
N VAL A 117 17.86 22.94 2.52
CA VAL A 117 16.63 22.63 3.25
C VAL A 117 16.97 22.51 4.73
N GLU A 118 16.68 23.55 5.51
CA GLU A 118 16.96 23.56 6.96
C GLU A 118 15.83 22.89 7.76
N ILE A 119 16.23 22.04 8.71
CA ILE A 119 15.31 21.32 9.60
C ILE A 119 15.65 21.60 11.06
N ASN A 120 14.65 22.09 11.80
CA ASN A 120 14.74 22.39 13.23
C ASN A 120 14.74 21.13 14.14
N ARG A 121 15.46 20.07 13.75
CA ARG A 121 15.64 18.84 14.54
C ARG A 121 17.12 18.50 14.63
N LYS A 122 17.47 17.60 15.55
CA LYS A 122 18.80 16.97 15.59
C LYS A 122 18.86 15.90 14.50
N ARG A 123 20.01 15.76 13.84
CA ARG A 123 20.24 14.73 12.83
C ARG A 123 20.03 13.33 13.41
N PRO A 124 19.22 12.46 12.76
CA PRO A 124 19.11 11.07 13.14
C PRO A 124 20.44 10.32 12.92
N SER A 125 20.78 9.39 13.81
CA SER A 125 22.05 8.65 13.73
C SER A 125 22.23 7.82 12.46
N TRP A 126 21.13 7.38 11.84
CA TRP A 126 21.14 6.58 10.62
C TRP A 126 21.21 7.41 9.33
N PHE A 127 21.13 8.74 9.42
CA PHE A 127 21.17 9.62 8.26
C PHE A 127 22.53 10.30 8.15
N THR A 128 23.47 9.62 7.48
CA THR A 128 24.87 10.04 7.35
C THR A 128 25.02 11.27 6.47
N LEU A 129 26.13 11.99 6.69
CA LEU A 129 26.55 13.15 5.91
C LEU A 129 27.72 12.68 5.06
N ASP A 130 27.43 11.85 4.06
CA ASP A 130 28.43 11.46 3.07
C ASP A 130 28.61 12.60 2.08
#